data_AF-A0AAD4HC92-F1
#
_entry.id   AF-A0AAD4HC92-F1
#
_cell.length_a   1.000
_cell.length_b   1.000
_cell.length_c   1.000
_cell.angle_alpha   90.00
_cell.angle_beta   90.00
_cell.angle_gamma   90.00
#
_symmetry.space_group_name_H-M   'P 1'
#
loop_
_entity.id
_entity.type
_entity.pdbx_description
1 polymer ?
#
loop_
_entity_poly.entity_id
_entity_poly.type
_entity_poly.pdbx_seq_one_letter_code
_entity_poly.pdbx_strand_id
1 'polypeptide(L)'
;MNNFYLALSAILLIGLIALVSVISKKLGSLRDPLKIWEALNNVGLLPIRMRAWIFSTVVGFANPYSKSINFRITELRKGKSCGVMKETKAISNPFRCVHAAALITFGETVGGLAVFTLLGKKDRAILTNINAE
;
A
#
# COMPACT_ATOMS: atom_id res chain seq x y z
N MET A 1 13.54 35.86 14.05
CA MET A 1 12.42 35.46 13.17
C MET A 1 12.48 33.99 12.71
N ASN A 2 13.65 33.41 12.41
CA ASN A 2 13.74 32.04 11.87
C ASN A 2 13.23 30.92 12.81
N ASN A 3 13.48 30.99 14.12
CA ASN A 3 13.13 29.89 15.03
C ASN A 3 11.62 29.69 15.21
N PHE A 4 10.83 30.75 15.11
CA PHE A 4 9.36 30.67 15.22
C PHE A 4 8.73 29.99 14.00
N TYR A 5 9.14 30.36 12.79
CA TYR A 5 8.66 29.72 11.55
C TYR A 5 9.12 28.26 11.45
N LEU A 6 10.34 27.95 11.90
CA LEU A 6 10.84 26.58 12.00
C LEU A 6 9.96 25.73 12.93
N ALA A 7 9.68 26.23 14.15
CA ALA A 7 8.82 25.53 15.10
C ALA A 7 7.39 25.32 14.56
N LEU A 8 6.81 26.36 13.94
CA LEU A 8 5.47 26.27 13.34
C LEU A 8 5.42 25.26 12.19
N SER A 9 6.44 25.24 11.32
CA SER A 9 6.52 24.28 10.22
C SER A 9 6.67 22.84 10.70
N ALA A 10 7.44 22.60 11.77
CA ALA A 10 7.60 21.28 12.36
C ALA A 10 6.29 20.77 13.00
N ILE A 11 5.56 21.64 13.70
CA ILE A 11 4.25 21.29 14.30
C ILE A 11 3.23 20.94 13.20
N LEU A 12 3.18 21.73 12.13
CA LEU A 12 2.31 21.45 10.98
C LEU A 12 2.68 20.13 10.30
N LEU A 13 3.97 19.83 10.13
CA LEU A 13 4.44 18.58 9.54
C LEU A 13 4.09 17.36 10.41
N ILE A 14 4.31 17.45 11.73
CA ILE A 14 3.93 16.39 12.68
C ILE A 14 2.42 16.17 12.68
N GLY A 15 1.64 17.26 12.69
CA GLY A 15 0.18 17.21 12.59
C GLY A 15 -0.28 16.55 11.29
N LEU A 16 0.36 16.86 10.16
CA LEU A 16 0.08 16.24 8.87
C LEU A 16 0.42 14.75 8.87
N ILE A 17 1.57 14.35 9.42
CA ILE A 17 1.97 12.93 9.54
C ILE A 17 0.99 12.16 10.42
N ALA A 18 0.58 12.73 11.56
CA ALA A 18 -0.39 12.12 12.46
C ALA A 18 -1.76 11.98 11.79
N LEU A 19 -2.22 13.02 11.07
CA LEU A 19 -3.46 13.00 10.32
C LEU A 19 -3.45 11.93 9.22
N VAL A 20 -2.36 11.86 8.43
CA VAL A 20 -2.19 10.82 7.40
C VAL A 20 -2.18 9.44 8.04
N SER A 21 -1.56 9.26 9.21
CA SER A 21 -1.53 7.99 9.92
C SER A 21 -2.92 7.57 10.44
N VAL A 22 -3.70 8.50 10.98
CA VAL A 22 -5.08 8.26 11.45
C VAL A 22 -5.99 7.96 10.26
N ILE A 23 -5.91 8.74 9.19
CA ILE A 23 -6.66 8.49 7.96
C ILE A 23 -6.27 7.12 7.41
N SER A 24 -4.99 6.79 7.30
CA SER A 24 -4.53 5.49 6.82
C SER A 24 -5.08 4.33 7.65
N LYS A 25 -5.14 4.46 8.98
CA LYS A 25 -5.75 3.43 9.86
C LYS A 25 -7.26 3.32 9.65
N LYS A 26 -7.96 4.45 9.51
CA LYS A 26 -9.41 4.50 9.28
C LYS A 26 -9.79 4.01 7.88
N LEU A 27 -8.93 4.26 6.90
CA LEU A 27 -9.03 3.79 5.52
C LEU A 27 -8.73 2.30 5.42
N GLY A 28 -7.75 1.78 6.20
CA GLY A 28 -7.54 0.34 6.35
C GLY A 28 -8.71 -0.39 7.02
N SER A 29 -9.55 0.33 7.79
CA SER A 29 -10.82 -0.18 8.31
C SER A 29 -11.94 -0.20 7.26
N LEU A 30 -11.81 0.55 6.16
CA LEU A 30 -12.66 0.34 4.99
C LEU A 30 -12.27 -0.99 4.36
N ARG A 31 -13.08 -2.02 4.63
CA ARG A 31 -12.93 -3.38 4.10
C ARG A 31 -12.95 -3.50 2.56
N ASP A 32 -13.11 -2.40 1.85
CA ASP A 32 -13.31 -2.35 0.40
C ASP A 32 -12.16 -1.58 -0.27
N PRO A 33 -11.07 -2.28 -0.65
CA PRO A 33 -9.89 -1.64 -1.25
C PRO A 33 -10.20 -1.00 -2.61
N LEU A 34 -11.23 -1.48 -3.32
CA LEU A 34 -11.63 -0.93 -4.60
C LEU A 34 -12.19 0.48 -4.44
N LYS A 35 -13.05 0.71 -3.44
CA LYS A 35 -13.57 2.06 -3.15
C LYS A 35 -12.48 3.06 -2.79
N ILE A 36 -11.47 2.61 -2.05
CA ILE A 36 -10.34 3.47 -1.69
C ILE A 36 -9.57 3.87 -2.95
N TRP A 37 -9.30 2.91 -3.83
CA TRP A 37 -8.62 3.16 -5.10
C TRP A 37 -9.42 4.10 -6.02
N GLU A 38 -10.73 3.88 -6.15
CA GLU A 38 -11.63 4.75 -6.91
C GLU A 38 -11.70 6.16 -6.33
N ALA A 39 -11.82 6.28 -5.00
CA ALA A 39 -11.83 7.56 -4.31
C ALA A 39 -10.54 8.35 -4.57
N LEU A 40 -9.38 7.69 -4.51
CA LEU A 40 -8.09 8.33 -4.84
C LEU A 40 -8.00 8.73 -6.31
N ASN A 41 -8.54 7.91 -7.23
CA ASN A 41 -8.54 8.21 -8.66
C ASN A 41 -9.50 9.33 -9.07
N ASN A 42 -10.55 9.58 -8.28
CA ASN A 42 -11.45 10.71 -8.47
C ASN A 42 -10.83 12.04 -8.02
N VAL A 43 -9.71 12.04 -7.27
CA VAL A 43 -8.98 13.26 -6.89
C VAL A 43 -8.18 13.78 -8.07
N GLY A 44 -8.82 14.56 -8.95
CA GLY A 44 -8.24 15.14 -10.17
C GLY A 44 -6.95 15.94 -9.95
N LEU A 45 -6.75 16.51 -8.76
CA LEU A 45 -5.59 17.33 -8.42
C LEU A 45 -4.27 16.53 -8.31
N LEU A 46 -4.33 15.25 -7.96
CA LEU A 46 -3.13 14.46 -7.71
C LEU A 46 -2.63 13.79 -8.99
N PRO A 47 -1.32 13.78 -9.28
CA PRO A 47 -0.74 12.96 -10.34
C PRO A 47 -1.01 11.46 -10.12
N ILE A 48 -1.21 10.70 -11.19
CA ILE A 48 -1.50 9.25 -11.15
C ILE A 48 -0.47 8.46 -10.31
N ARG A 49 0.82 8.83 -10.43
CA ARG A 49 1.92 8.19 -9.67
C ARG A 49 1.81 8.44 -8.17
N MET A 50 1.36 9.63 -7.77
CA MET A 50 1.17 9.97 -6.36
C MET A 50 -0.02 9.22 -5.77
N ARG A 51 -1.13 9.12 -6.52
CA ARG A 51 -2.30 8.33 -6.09
C ARG A 51 -1.94 6.87 -5.84
N ALA A 52 -1.23 6.26 -6.79
CA ALA A 52 -0.72 4.89 -6.66
C ALA A 52 0.22 4.73 -5.44
N TRP A 53 1.11 5.69 -5.22
CA TRP A 53 2.02 5.69 -4.07
C TRP A 53 1.28 5.80 -2.73
N ILE A 54 0.30 6.72 -2.62
CA ILE A 54 -0.55 6.87 -1.43
C ILE A 54 -1.29 5.56 -1.15
N PHE A 55 -1.96 5.01 -2.16
CA PHE A 55 -2.69 3.74 -2.01
C PHE A 55 -1.77 2.61 -1.52
N SER A 56 -0.62 2.44 -2.16
CA SER A 56 0.34 1.38 -1.82
C SER A 56 0.90 1.54 -0.41
N THR A 57 1.10 2.79 0.01
CA THR A 57 1.53 3.12 1.37
C THR A 57 0.47 2.71 2.39
N VAL A 58 -0.82 3.01 2.13
CA VAL A 58 -1.94 2.58 2.99
C VAL A 58 -2.00 1.05 3.08
N VAL A 59 -1.88 0.35 1.96
CA VAL A 59 -1.84 -1.12 1.92
C VAL A 59 -0.69 -1.65 2.78
N GLY A 60 0.52 -1.10 2.63
CA GLY A 60 1.68 -1.49 3.43
C GLY A 60 1.52 -1.20 4.92
N PHE A 61 0.79 -0.15 5.31
CA PHE A 61 0.47 0.09 6.72
C PHE A 61 -0.57 -0.88 7.28
N ALA A 62 -1.51 -1.34 6.45
CA ALA A 62 -2.50 -2.34 6.84
C ALA A 62 -1.88 -3.75 6.97
N ASN A 63 -0.88 -4.07 6.15
CA ASN A 63 -0.09 -5.31 6.24
C ASN A 63 1.41 -4.98 6.42
N PRO A 64 1.91 -4.88 7.68
CA PRO A 64 3.29 -4.51 7.97
C PRO A 64 4.34 -5.39 7.29
N TYR A 65 4.06 -6.67 7.04
CA TYR A 65 5.01 -7.56 6.39
C TYR A 65 5.18 -7.21 4.91
N SER A 66 4.08 -6.93 4.19
CA SER A 66 4.13 -6.44 2.81
C SER A 66 4.88 -5.12 2.67
N LYS A 67 4.93 -4.29 3.73
CA LYS A 67 5.71 -3.04 3.73
C LYS A 67 7.21 -3.27 3.55
N SER A 68 7.72 -4.44 3.97
CA SER A 68 9.15 -4.76 3.89
C SER A 68 9.66 -4.90 2.45
N ILE A 69 8.79 -5.15 1.47
CA ILE A 69 9.17 -5.48 0.10
C ILE A 69 9.15 -4.30 -0.89
N ASN A 70 8.87 -3.07 -0.44
CA ASN A 70 8.89 -1.85 -1.27
C ASN A 70 8.15 -1.99 -2.61
N PHE A 71 6.82 -2.19 -2.52
CA PHE A 71 5.94 -2.38 -3.67
C PHE A 71 5.08 -1.14 -3.96
N ARG A 72 4.52 -1.11 -5.18
CA ARG A 72 3.52 -0.13 -5.60
C ARG A 72 2.45 -0.79 -6.47
N ILE A 73 1.19 -0.68 -6.07
CA ILE A 73 0.02 -1.07 -6.87
C ILE A 73 -0.16 -0.07 -8.01
N THR A 74 -0.22 -0.57 -9.24
CA THR A 74 -0.33 0.22 -10.48
C THR A 74 -1.73 0.15 -11.09
N GLU A 75 -2.46 -0.95 -10.83
CA GLU A 75 -3.84 -1.15 -11.26
C GLU A 75 -4.61 -1.87 -10.16
N LEU A 76 -5.83 -1.40 -9.90
CA LEU A 76 -6.82 -2.14 -9.15
C LEU A 76 -8.18 -1.96 -9.80
N ARG A 77 -8.82 -3.07 -10.14
CA ARG A 77 -10.20 -3.14 -10.61
C ARG A 77 -10.82 -4.44 -10.09
N LYS A 78 -12.13 -4.60 -10.27
CA LYS A 78 -12.84 -5.80 -9.83
C LYS A 78 -12.19 -7.06 -10.41
N GLY A 79 -11.72 -7.95 -9.53
CA GLY A 79 -11.06 -9.22 -9.85
C GLY A 79 -9.62 -9.12 -10.36
N LYS A 80 -9.01 -7.93 -10.41
CA LYS A 80 -7.64 -7.76 -10.90
C LYS A 80 -6.87 -6.70 -10.12
N SER A 81 -5.67 -7.04 -9.72
CA SER A 81 -4.67 -6.10 -9.23
C SER A 81 -3.36 -6.30 -9.97
N CYS A 82 -2.64 -5.22 -10.20
CA CYS A 82 -1.27 -5.25 -10.68
C CYS A 82 -0.42 -4.34 -9.81
N GLY A 83 0.85 -4.69 -9.67
CA GLY A 83 1.82 -3.86 -9.00
C GLY A 83 3.20 -3.99 -9.61
N VAL A 84 4.12 -3.21 -9.07
CA VAL A 84 5.55 -3.33 -9.31
C VAL A 84 6.27 -3.38 -7.97
N MET A 85 7.34 -4.16 -7.88
CA MET A 85 8.20 -4.25 -6.71
C MET A 85 9.58 -3.71 -7.08
N LYS A 86 10.13 -2.81 -6.26
CA LYS A 86 11.47 -2.29 -6.51
C LYS A 86 12.50 -3.22 -5.89
N GLU A 87 13.44 -3.72 -6.68
CA GLU A 87 14.60 -4.44 -6.16
C GLU A 87 15.44 -3.51 -5.27
N THR A 88 15.77 -3.98 -4.07
CA THR A 88 16.61 -3.27 -3.11
C THR A 88 17.52 -4.25 -2.39
N LYS A 89 18.60 -3.74 -1.79
CA LYS A 89 19.52 -4.56 -0.97
C LYS A 89 18.80 -5.28 0.18
N ALA A 90 17.74 -4.68 0.74
CA ALA A 90 16.99 -5.25 1.85
C ALA A 90 16.20 -6.52 1.49
N ILE A 91 15.86 -6.69 0.21
CA ILE A 91 15.14 -7.85 -0.32
C ILE A 91 16.02 -8.71 -1.23
N SER A 92 17.33 -8.47 -1.27
CA SER A 92 18.26 -9.26 -2.05
C SER A 92 18.63 -10.52 -1.30
N ASN A 93 18.74 -11.63 -2.02
CA ASN A 93 19.34 -12.86 -1.52
C ASN A 93 20.90 -12.79 -1.63
N PRO A 94 21.62 -13.80 -1.09
CA PRO A 94 23.08 -13.87 -1.18
C PRO A 94 23.64 -13.93 -2.61
N PHE A 95 22.81 -14.26 -3.60
CA PHE A 95 23.17 -14.37 -5.02
C PHE A 95 22.91 -13.08 -5.81
N ARG A 96 22.56 -11.97 -5.13
CA ARG A 96 22.27 -10.65 -5.75
C ARG A 96 21.06 -10.65 -6.67
N CYS A 97 20.05 -11.45 -6.33
CA CYS A 97 18.72 -11.40 -6.94
C CYS A 97 17.66 -11.14 -5.87
N VAL A 98 16.44 -10.81 -6.28
CA VAL A 98 15.29 -10.70 -5.37
C VAL A 98 15.09 -12.02 -4.62
N HIS A 99 14.94 -11.93 -3.30
CA HIS A 99 14.68 -13.07 -2.42
C HIS A 99 13.33 -13.72 -2.73
N ALA A 100 13.28 -15.05 -2.77
CA ALA A 100 12.06 -15.80 -3.11
C ALA A 100 10.87 -15.42 -2.20
N ALA A 101 11.10 -15.29 -0.88
CA ALA A 101 10.05 -14.84 0.04
C ALA A 101 9.50 -13.44 -0.30
N ALA A 102 10.31 -12.52 -0.84
CA ALA A 102 9.83 -11.21 -1.28
C ALA A 102 8.94 -11.31 -2.52
N LEU A 103 9.28 -12.19 -3.47
CA LEU A 103 8.44 -12.49 -4.63
C LEU A 103 7.10 -13.11 -4.21
N ILE A 104 7.13 -14.08 -3.29
CA ILE A 104 5.91 -14.73 -2.76
C ILE A 104 5.04 -13.68 -2.04
N THR A 105 5.62 -12.85 -1.18
CA THR A 105 4.89 -11.78 -0.46
C THR A 105 4.28 -10.78 -1.43
N PHE A 106 4.99 -10.46 -2.52
CA PHE A 106 4.48 -9.58 -3.57
C PHE A 106 3.29 -10.21 -4.30
N GLY A 107 3.41 -11.48 -4.69
CA GLY A 107 2.32 -12.26 -5.30
C GLY A 107 1.10 -12.37 -4.39
N GLU A 108 1.32 -12.70 -3.12
CA GLU A 108 0.28 -12.74 -2.08
C GLU A 108 -0.44 -11.39 -1.96
N THR A 109 0.31 -10.29 -1.88
CA THR A 109 -0.25 -8.96 -1.69
C THR A 109 -1.12 -8.53 -2.88
N VAL A 110 -0.62 -8.71 -4.11
CA VAL A 110 -1.34 -8.35 -5.33
C VAL A 110 -2.54 -9.29 -5.55
N GLY A 111 -2.36 -10.60 -5.36
CA GLY A 111 -3.44 -11.59 -5.49
C GLY A 111 -4.53 -11.40 -4.44
N GLY A 112 -4.15 -11.17 -3.18
CA GLY A 112 -5.08 -10.89 -2.09
C GLY A 112 -5.91 -9.63 -2.33
N LEU A 113 -5.30 -8.55 -2.83
CA LEU A 113 -6.03 -7.35 -3.23
C LEU A 113 -7.06 -7.64 -4.32
N ALA A 114 -6.70 -8.41 -5.35
CA ALA A 114 -7.64 -8.81 -6.40
C ALA A 114 -8.84 -9.57 -5.83
N VAL A 115 -8.62 -10.54 -4.94
CA VAL A 115 -9.68 -11.29 -4.24
C VAL A 115 -10.56 -10.36 -3.39
N PHE A 116 -9.95 -9.44 -2.63
CA PHE A 116 -10.68 -8.52 -1.78
C PHE A 116 -11.62 -7.59 -2.56
N THR A 117 -11.35 -7.29 -3.83
CA THR A 117 -12.29 -6.53 -4.68
C THR A 117 -13.57 -7.30 -5.05
N LEU A 118 -13.61 -8.62 -4.82
CA LEU A 118 -14.75 -9.48 -5.11
C LEU A 118 -15.61 -9.77 -3.87
N LEU A 119 -15.11 -9.44 -2.68
CA LEU A 119 -15.79 -9.73 -1.42
C LEU A 119 -16.95 -8.76 -1.15
N GLY A 120 -18.03 -9.29 -0.56
CA GLY A 120 -19.10 -8.49 0.01
C GLY A 120 -18.69 -7.80 1.30
N LYS A 121 -19.49 -6.81 1.76
CA LYS A 121 -19.17 -5.97 2.93
C LYS A 121 -18.87 -6.75 4.22
N LYS A 122 -19.50 -7.92 4.40
CA LYS A 122 -19.37 -8.75 5.60
C LYS A 122 -18.40 -9.91 5.42
N ASP A 123 -17.99 -10.19 4.20
CA ASP A 123 -17.14 -11.31 3.86
C ASP A 123 -15.73 -11.10 4.38
N ARG A 124 -15.02 -12.20 4.59
CA ARG A 124 -13.61 -12.23 4.97
C ARG A 124 -12.95 -13.32 4.16
N ALA A 125 -11.72 -13.07 3.74
CA ALA A 125 -10.87 -14.08 3.14
C ALA A 125 -9.55 -14.13 3.87
N ILE A 126 -8.97 -15.33 3.90
CA ILE A 126 -7.63 -15.60 4.38
C ILE A 126 -6.95 -16.50 3.35
N LEU A 127 -5.67 -16.29 3.11
CA LEU A 127 -4.89 -17.15 2.25
C LEU A 127 -4.71 -18.51 2.94
N THR A 128 -5.16 -19.59 2.30
CA THR A 128 -5.04 -20.95 2.83
C THR A 128 -3.82 -21.68 2.29
N ASN A 129 -3.37 -21.34 1.08
CA ASN A 129 -2.21 -21.92 0.43
C ASN A 129 -1.64 -20.94 -0.60
N ILE A 130 -0.32 -20.96 -0.79
CA ILE A 130 0.37 -20.28 -1.89
C ILE A 130 1.44 -21.22 -2.43
N ASN A 131 1.48 -21.37 -3.75
CA ASN A 131 2.52 -22.10 -4.45
C ASN A 131 3.21 -21.14 -5.44
N ALA A 132 4.53 -21.27 -5.58
CA ALA A 132 5.35 -20.48 -6.48
C ALA A 132 6.40 -21.39 -7.12
N GLU A 133 6.55 -21.26 -8.43
CA GLU A 133 7.43 -22.06 -9.28
C GLU A 133 8.55 -21.20 -9.88
#